data_AF-A0A7Y6YPI0-F1
#
_entry.id   AF-A0A7Y6YPI0-F1
#
_cell.length_a   1.000
_cell.length_b   1.000
_cell.length_c   1.000
_cell.angle_alpha   90.00
_cell.angle_beta   90.00
_cell.angle_gamma   90.00
#
_symmetry.space_group_name_H-M   'P 1'
#
loop_
_entity.id
_entity.type
_entity.pdbx_description
1 polymer ?
#
loop_
_entity_poly.entity_id
_entity_poly.type
_entity_poly.pdbx_seq_one_letter_code
_entity_poly.pdbx_strand_id
1 'polypeptide(L)'
;METEDLQSYDLEALLQLLSAELEEADTHPIHGTLLVRTALAGMPLLTAGLPDLDKSLKPNIFLLHILRCAISNCCYIRYPTDGALLTAIETAQSSLHKISEAEHVWLSGTSETFHLIDDISLSLTAAYSSPVTYSALESFLRSFAEDTYKDELKRILGDLTGLPREPYELFGRRIESTFSTLDWRRKLSHPSWSFWRDWYQSFLDGKPLDWEIQRRVAKIEYWVWDAGPQAVADEIERIQAEWLAEQLPQADRVNFDSTTGLFFSQQVPLNAVGLVETTLKQVEFARSVAANSNCGFNSNSTSWMYIEFTLDSCRDDANAIEQNLEIARQDIIEGFKDNTYQPDAKLTALEQVLDRAVTDLRAHHPDVAEAWEARIKHKLKLAKAEQKQLIVEKATELIVVSQEKLGAEFQLDAKTISETSGEVQSGAIRRFFGRVAQMRIVVRSSEVVKRIDASSGYKGTRIVQTLQSLIDLIIGVWPG
;
A
#
# COMPACT_ATOMS: atom_id res chain seq x y z
N MET A 1 27.27 -26.39 0.84
CA MET A 1 28.24 -25.97 -0.18
C MET A 1 29.05 -24.82 0.43
N GLU A 2 30.38 -24.89 0.47
CA GLU A 2 31.18 -23.80 1.03
C GLU A 2 31.06 -22.57 0.11
N THR A 3 30.92 -21.37 0.67
CA THR A 3 30.68 -20.11 -0.07
C THR A 3 31.78 -19.77 -1.10
N GLU A 4 32.96 -20.38 -1.00
CA GLU A 4 34.05 -20.22 -1.96
C GLU A 4 33.77 -20.90 -3.32
N ASP A 5 33.01 -22.02 -3.36
CA ASP A 5 32.70 -22.71 -4.62
C ASP A 5 31.69 -21.93 -5.47
N LEU A 6 30.77 -21.19 -4.83
CA LEU A 6 29.73 -20.39 -5.49
C LEU A 6 30.27 -19.25 -6.34
N GLN A 7 31.49 -18.78 -6.09
CA GLN A 7 32.06 -17.63 -6.80
C GLN A 7 32.46 -17.94 -8.25
N SER A 8 32.69 -19.21 -8.59
CA SER A 8 33.20 -19.66 -9.89
C SER A 8 32.12 -19.93 -10.94
N TYR A 9 30.86 -20.00 -10.53
CA TYR A 9 29.74 -20.34 -11.42
C TYR A 9 29.31 -19.13 -12.26
N ASP A 10 29.03 -19.39 -13.54
CA ASP A 10 28.33 -18.44 -14.39
C ASP A 10 26.83 -18.37 -14.04
N LEU A 11 26.11 -17.43 -14.67
CA LEU A 11 24.71 -17.20 -14.34
C LEU A 11 23.83 -18.42 -14.65
N GLU A 12 24.10 -19.09 -15.76
CA GLU A 12 23.31 -20.24 -16.21
C GLU A 12 23.46 -21.41 -15.22
N ALA A 13 24.67 -21.66 -14.72
CA ALA A 13 24.92 -22.67 -13.71
C ALA A 13 24.28 -22.32 -12.35
N LEU A 14 24.28 -21.05 -11.93
CA LEU A 14 23.58 -20.61 -10.72
C LEU A 14 22.06 -20.79 -10.84
N LEU A 15 21.47 -20.49 -12.00
CA LEU A 15 20.05 -20.70 -12.28
C LEU A 15 19.69 -22.19 -12.30
N GLN A 16 20.55 -23.04 -12.87
CA GLN A 16 20.37 -24.50 -12.86
C GLN A 16 20.44 -25.07 -11.43
N LEU A 17 21.39 -24.60 -10.61
CA LEU A 17 21.49 -24.98 -9.20
C LEU A 17 20.25 -24.56 -8.41
N LEU A 18 19.79 -23.32 -8.57
CA LEU A 18 18.57 -22.84 -7.91
C LEU A 18 17.34 -23.65 -8.35
N SER A 19 17.23 -23.97 -9.64
CA SER A 19 16.11 -24.75 -10.19
C SER A 19 16.11 -26.19 -9.67
N ALA A 20 17.29 -26.79 -9.50
CA ALA A 20 17.45 -28.15 -8.97
C ALA A 20 17.07 -28.26 -7.49
N GLU A 21 17.30 -27.20 -6.71
CA GLU A 21 17.01 -27.16 -5.26
C GLU A 21 15.52 -26.85 -4.94
N LEU A 22 14.77 -26.26 -5.87
CA LEU A 22 13.43 -25.72 -5.59
C LEU A 22 12.25 -26.64 -5.95
N GLU A 23 12.46 -27.81 -6.57
CA GLU A 23 11.42 -28.71 -7.14
C GLU A 23 10.46 -28.00 -8.14
N GLU A 24 10.22 -28.59 -9.31
CA GLU A 24 9.76 -27.91 -10.55
C GLU A 24 8.43 -27.11 -10.49
N ALA A 25 7.60 -27.17 -9.43
CA ALA A 25 6.34 -26.43 -9.33
C ALA A 25 6.41 -25.10 -8.55
N ASP A 26 7.33 -24.95 -7.59
CA ASP A 26 7.42 -23.76 -6.70
C ASP A 26 8.48 -22.73 -7.16
N THR A 27 9.13 -22.99 -8.31
CA THR A 27 10.26 -22.21 -8.85
C THR A 27 9.88 -20.85 -9.44
N HIS A 28 8.74 -20.76 -10.12
CA HIS A 28 8.34 -19.58 -10.90
C HIS A 28 8.14 -18.31 -10.03
N PRO A 29 7.47 -18.40 -8.87
CA PRO A 29 7.26 -17.25 -8.00
C PRO A 29 8.54 -16.72 -7.31
N ILE A 30 9.48 -17.61 -6.97
CA ILE A 30 10.77 -17.24 -6.36
C ILE A 30 11.63 -16.51 -7.39
N HIS A 31 11.73 -17.03 -8.61
CA HIS A 31 12.45 -16.37 -9.69
C HIS A 31 11.89 -14.95 -9.97
N GLY A 32 10.56 -14.81 -10.05
CA GLY A 32 9.93 -13.49 -10.18
C GLY A 32 10.28 -12.54 -9.03
N THR A 33 10.35 -13.05 -7.81
CA THR A 33 10.74 -12.26 -6.64
C THR A 33 12.20 -11.80 -6.70
N LEU A 34 13.12 -12.68 -7.10
CA LEU A 34 14.54 -12.35 -7.28
C LEU A 34 14.77 -11.29 -8.33
N LEU A 35 14.06 -11.41 -9.44
CA LEU A 35 14.07 -10.43 -10.51
C LEU A 35 13.63 -9.06 -10.00
N VAL A 36 12.46 -8.98 -9.33
CA VAL A 36 11.97 -7.72 -8.76
C VAL A 36 12.93 -7.14 -7.71
N ARG A 37 13.52 -7.97 -6.84
CA ARG A 37 14.54 -7.53 -5.87
C ARG A 37 15.78 -6.96 -6.56
N THR A 38 16.19 -7.55 -7.68
CA THR A 38 17.31 -7.06 -8.50
C THR A 38 16.98 -5.72 -9.17
N ALA A 39 15.77 -5.57 -9.71
CA ALA A 39 15.29 -4.26 -10.20
C ALA A 39 15.32 -3.20 -9.10
N LEU A 40 14.86 -3.52 -7.89
CA LEU A 40 14.93 -2.62 -6.73
C LEU A 40 16.39 -2.25 -6.40
N ALA A 41 17.31 -3.21 -6.38
CA ALA A 41 18.73 -2.94 -6.14
C ALA A 41 19.33 -1.96 -7.17
N GLY A 42 18.89 -2.05 -8.43
CA GLY A 42 19.32 -1.20 -9.55
C GLY A 42 18.63 0.17 -9.66
N MET A 43 17.53 0.43 -8.93
CA MET A 43 16.77 1.69 -9.04
C MET A 43 17.60 2.98 -8.87
N PRO A 44 18.56 3.08 -7.93
CA PRO A 44 19.39 4.28 -7.79
C PRO A 44 20.17 4.61 -9.05
N LEU A 45 20.68 3.61 -9.78
CA LEU A 45 21.39 3.80 -11.04
C LEU A 45 20.50 4.39 -12.12
N LEU A 46 19.26 3.91 -12.22
CA LEU A 46 18.27 4.44 -13.16
C LEU A 46 18.02 5.92 -12.89
N THR A 47 17.83 6.28 -11.62
CA THR A 47 17.64 7.70 -11.27
C THR A 47 18.88 8.53 -11.52
N ALA A 48 20.09 8.01 -11.26
CA ALA A 48 21.35 8.71 -11.51
C ALA A 48 21.47 9.18 -12.96
N GLY A 49 21.07 8.33 -13.92
CA GLY A 49 21.10 8.62 -15.35
C GLY A 49 20.03 9.60 -15.83
N LEU A 50 18.91 9.76 -15.11
CA LEU A 50 17.85 10.68 -15.53
C LEU A 50 18.30 12.14 -15.43
N PRO A 51 17.83 13.03 -16.32
CA PRO A 51 18.00 14.47 -16.13
C PRO A 51 17.30 14.92 -14.84
N ASP A 52 17.56 16.18 -14.46
CA ASP A 52 16.93 16.78 -13.29
C ASP A 52 15.40 16.70 -13.39
N LEU A 53 14.79 16.01 -12.42
CA LEU A 53 13.35 15.73 -12.40
C LEU A 53 12.52 17.01 -12.29
N ASP A 54 13.10 18.08 -11.75
CA ASP A 54 12.44 19.39 -11.65
C ASP A 54 12.36 20.14 -13.00
N LYS A 55 13.10 19.69 -14.03
CA LYS A 55 13.27 20.44 -15.27
C LYS A 55 12.44 19.94 -16.45
N SER A 56 11.83 18.75 -16.36
CA SER A 56 11.06 18.18 -17.48
C SER A 56 9.99 17.19 -17.02
N LEU A 57 8.81 17.27 -17.64
CA LEU A 57 7.67 16.39 -17.35
C LEU A 57 7.90 14.96 -17.89
N LYS A 58 8.64 14.79 -18.99
CA LYS A 58 8.81 13.47 -19.63
C LYS A 58 9.64 12.49 -18.77
N PRO A 59 10.83 12.85 -18.23
CA PRO A 59 11.60 11.99 -17.32
C PRO A 59 10.82 11.61 -16.07
N ASN A 60 9.97 12.51 -15.58
CA ASN A 60 9.09 12.26 -14.45
C ASN A 60 8.05 11.18 -14.76
N ILE A 61 7.34 11.31 -15.89
CA ILE A 61 6.34 10.32 -16.31
C ILE A 61 7.00 8.97 -16.57
N PHE A 62 8.18 8.95 -17.21
CA PHE A 62 8.95 7.72 -17.42
C PHE A 62 9.30 7.02 -16.10
N LEU A 63 9.88 7.77 -15.14
CA LEU A 63 10.21 7.22 -13.82
C LEU A 63 8.97 6.72 -13.07
N LEU A 64 7.85 7.43 -13.15
CA LEU A 64 6.60 7.00 -12.54
C LEU A 64 6.11 5.66 -13.07
N HIS A 65 6.16 5.44 -14.39
CA HIS A 65 5.71 4.17 -14.95
C HIS A 65 6.67 3.01 -14.64
N ILE A 66 7.96 3.27 -14.46
CA ILE A 66 8.90 2.28 -13.90
C ILE A 66 8.49 1.92 -12.47
N LEU A 67 8.23 2.92 -11.62
CA LEU A 67 7.81 2.70 -10.24
C LEU A 67 6.47 1.97 -10.16
N ARG A 68 5.52 2.31 -11.03
CA ARG A 68 4.24 1.61 -11.18
C ARG A 68 4.44 0.15 -11.54
N CYS A 69 5.32 -0.14 -12.51
CA CYS A 69 5.62 -1.50 -12.91
C CYS A 69 6.23 -2.28 -11.73
N ALA A 70 7.21 -1.69 -11.03
CA ALA A 70 7.86 -2.32 -9.89
C ALA A 70 6.89 -2.61 -8.73
N ILE A 71 6.10 -1.62 -8.28
CA ILE A 71 5.14 -1.83 -7.19
C ILE A 71 4.04 -2.82 -7.57
N SER A 72 3.57 -2.81 -8.83
CA SER A 72 2.56 -3.76 -9.30
C SER A 72 3.09 -5.18 -9.33
N ASN A 73 4.35 -5.38 -9.76
CA ASN A 73 5.01 -6.69 -9.71
C ASN A 73 5.22 -7.17 -8.26
N CYS A 74 5.70 -6.30 -7.36
CA CYS A 74 5.78 -6.64 -5.93
C CYS A 74 4.42 -7.11 -5.39
N CYS A 75 3.34 -6.39 -5.72
CA CYS A 75 2.00 -6.73 -5.27
C CYS A 75 1.47 -8.00 -5.94
N TYR A 76 1.77 -8.24 -7.22
CA TYR A 76 1.33 -9.44 -7.93
C TYR A 76 2.01 -10.69 -7.37
N ILE A 77 3.29 -10.63 -7.01
CA ILE A 77 3.98 -11.73 -6.32
C ILE A 77 3.26 -12.07 -5.00
N ARG A 78 2.79 -11.07 -4.26
CA ARG A 78 2.04 -11.27 -3.01
C ARG A 78 0.60 -11.74 -3.26
N TYR A 79 -0.03 -11.26 -4.32
CA TYR A 79 -1.45 -11.45 -4.66
C TYR A 79 -1.62 -11.90 -6.13
N PRO A 80 -1.13 -13.09 -6.50
CA PRO A 80 -1.05 -13.51 -7.90
C PRO A 80 -2.42 -13.71 -8.58
N THR A 81 -3.48 -13.85 -7.78
CA THR A 81 -4.85 -14.03 -8.25
C THR A 81 -5.61 -12.72 -8.46
N ASP A 82 -4.99 -11.58 -8.16
CA ASP A 82 -5.61 -10.27 -8.35
C ASP A 82 -5.42 -9.79 -9.79
N GLY A 83 -6.37 -10.13 -10.67
CA GLY A 83 -6.33 -9.78 -12.09
C GLY A 83 -6.17 -8.28 -12.37
N ALA A 84 -6.60 -7.40 -11.46
CA ALA A 84 -6.41 -5.96 -11.62
C ALA A 84 -4.92 -5.54 -11.51
N LEU A 85 -4.10 -6.30 -10.76
CA LEU A 85 -2.66 -6.07 -10.72
C LEU A 85 -1.99 -6.47 -12.03
N LEU A 86 -2.43 -7.57 -12.65
CA LEU A 86 -1.95 -7.96 -13.98
C LEU A 86 -2.28 -6.88 -15.01
N THR A 87 -3.52 -6.39 -15.02
CA THR A 87 -3.90 -5.25 -15.89
C THR A 87 -3.07 -4.00 -15.60
N ALA A 88 -2.75 -3.72 -14.33
CA ALA A 88 -1.89 -2.59 -13.97
C ALA A 88 -0.46 -2.76 -14.51
N ILE A 89 0.10 -3.98 -14.44
CA ILE A 89 1.42 -4.32 -15.02
C ILE A 89 1.38 -4.12 -16.54
N GLU A 90 0.42 -4.73 -17.23
CA GLU A 90 0.27 -4.63 -18.69
C GLU A 90 0.09 -3.17 -19.14
N THR A 91 -0.69 -2.39 -18.38
CA THR A 91 -0.91 -0.98 -18.69
C THR A 91 0.36 -0.15 -18.44
N ALA A 92 1.09 -0.41 -17.35
CA ALA A 92 2.36 0.25 -17.09
C ALA A 92 3.39 -0.07 -18.18
N GLN A 93 3.50 -1.34 -18.57
CA GLN A 93 4.35 -1.80 -19.67
C GLN A 93 3.95 -1.16 -21.00
N SER A 94 2.66 -1.10 -21.32
CA SER A 94 2.17 -0.43 -22.53
C SER A 94 2.46 1.07 -22.52
N SER A 95 2.31 1.75 -21.38
CA SER A 95 2.66 3.17 -21.25
C SER A 95 4.17 3.39 -21.38
N LEU A 96 4.99 2.55 -20.76
CA LEU A 96 6.45 2.56 -20.96
C LEU A 96 6.79 2.37 -22.43
N HIS A 97 6.14 1.41 -23.10
CA HIS A 97 6.32 1.15 -24.52
C HIS A 97 5.94 2.35 -25.38
N LYS A 98 4.85 3.06 -25.08
CA LYS A 98 4.45 4.26 -25.84
C LYS A 98 5.41 5.43 -25.63
N ILE A 99 5.89 5.59 -24.39
CA ILE A 99 6.89 6.61 -24.04
C ILE A 99 8.21 6.30 -24.76
N SER A 100 8.56 5.01 -24.90
CA SER A 100 9.74 4.55 -25.62
C SER A 100 9.55 4.50 -27.15
N GLU A 101 8.35 4.29 -27.69
CA GLU A 101 8.07 4.29 -29.14
C GLU A 101 8.22 5.69 -29.75
N ALA A 102 7.99 6.76 -28.96
CA ALA A 102 8.31 8.13 -29.35
C ALA A 102 9.83 8.40 -29.44
N GLU A 103 10.66 7.47 -28.95
CA GLU A 103 12.12 7.46 -28.97
C GLU A 103 12.63 6.01 -29.25
N HIS A 104 12.35 5.47 -30.45
CA HIS A 104 12.76 4.14 -30.96
C HIS A 104 13.46 3.18 -29.97
N VAL A 105 12.78 2.12 -29.50
CA VAL A 105 13.20 0.68 -29.47
C VAL A 105 12.13 -0.22 -28.79
N TRP A 106 12.16 -1.51 -29.15
CA TRP A 106 11.13 -2.56 -29.15
C TRP A 106 10.99 -3.38 -27.85
N LEU A 107 9.82 -4.01 -27.65
CA LEU A 107 9.56 -5.03 -26.60
C LEU A 107 9.03 -6.34 -27.21
N SER A 108 9.63 -7.50 -26.86
CA SER A 108 8.96 -8.80 -26.92
C SER A 108 9.59 -9.84 -25.97
N GLY A 109 8.78 -10.39 -25.06
CA GLY A 109 8.85 -11.78 -24.57
C GLY A 109 9.81 -12.15 -23.42
N THR A 110 9.25 -12.35 -22.23
CA THR A 110 9.65 -13.31 -21.15
C THR A 110 11.05 -13.20 -20.50
N SER A 111 11.65 -12.01 -20.44
CA SER A 111 12.87 -11.70 -19.64
C SER A 111 12.70 -10.38 -18.86
N GLU A 112 11.57 -10.24 -18.18
CA GLU A 112 10.93 -8.94 -17.90
C GLU A 112 11.59 -8.03 -16.86
N THR A 113 12.65 -8.45 -16.18
CA THR A 113 13.45 -7.53 -15.32
C THR A 113 14.84 -7.27 -15.87
N PHE A 114 15.43 -8.24 -16.57
CA PHE A 114 16.62 -8.01 -17.38
C PHE A 114 16.33 -7.06 -18.53
N HIS A 115 15.20 -7.23 -19.23
CA HIS A 115 14.73 -6.28 -20.24
C HIS A 115 14.31 -4.95 -19.63
N LEU A 116 13.71 -4.90 -18.43
CA LEU A 116 13.45 -3.61 -17.79
C LEU A 116 14.76 -2.83 -17.57
N ILE A 117 15.84 -3.49 -17.11
CA ILE A 117 17.14 -2.83 -16.96
C ILE A 117 17.80 -2.53 -18.32
N ASP A 118 17.74 -3.44 -19.30
CA ASP A 118 18.30 -3.29 -20.67
C ASP A 118 17.55 -2.19 -21.47
N ASP A 119 16.22 -2.10 -21.35
CA ASP A 119 15.35 -1.12 -22.00
C ASP A 119 15.45 0.25 -21.34
N ILE A 120 15.64 0.30 -20.01
CA ILE A 120 15.96 1.54 -19.30
C ILE A 120 17.38 1.99 -19.67
N SER A 121 18.31 1.07 -19.92
CA SER A 121 19.64 1.37 -20.46
C SER A 121 19.53 2.02 -21.83
N LEU A 122 18.73 1.45 -22.74
CA LEU A 122 18.43 2.00 -24.06
C LEU A 122 17.76 3.39 -24.00
N SER A 123 16.78 3.57 -23.11
CA SER A 123 16.05 4.84 -22.94
C SER A 123 16.92 5.96 -22.34
N LEU A 124 17.75 5.65 -21.34
CA LEU A 124 18.75 6.58 -20.82
C LEU A 124 19.75 6.94 -21.92
N THR A 125 20.10 6.00 -22.78
CA THR A 125 21.06 6.20 -23.87
C THR A 125 20.52 7.08 -25.01
N ALA A 126 19.23 6.97 -25.35
CA ALA A 126 18.56 7.84 -26.32
C ALA A 126 18.52 9.32 -25.87
N ALA A 127 18.45 9.57 -24.56
CA ALA A 127 18.46 10.91 -23.98
C ALA A 127 19.83 11.63 -24.06
N TYR A 128 20.94 10.93 -24.34
CA TYR A 128 22.29 11.51 -24.44
C TYR A 128 22.81 11.46 -25.89
N SER A 129 22.97 12.63 -26.52
CA SER A 129 23.18 12.79 -27.97
C SER A 129 24.56 12.38 -28.54
N SER A 130 25.32 11.47 -27.91
CA SER A 130 26.66 11.07 -28.36
C SER A 130 26.75 9.57 -28.70
N PRO A 131 27.05 9.19 -29.96
CA PRO A 131 27.09 7.79 -30.41
C PRO A 131 28.18 6.90 -29.78
N VAL A 132 29.27 7.49 -29.25
CA VAL A 132 30.41 6.73 -28.69
C VAL A 132 30.16 6.27 -27.24
N THR A 133 29.23 6.91 -26.54
CA THR A 133 28.82 6.55 -25.17
C THR A 133 27.76 5.45 -25.12
N TYR A 134 27.14 5.13 -26.26
CA TYR A 134 26.01 4.20 -26.39
C TYR A 134 26.37 2.76 -26.02
N SER A 135 27.32 2.15 -26.73
CA SER A 135 27.65 0.74 -26.56
C SER A 135 28.36 0.46 -25.23
N ALA A 136 29.06 1.47 -24.69
CA ALA A 136 29.75 1.37 -23.41
C ALA A 136 28.77 1.41 -22.24
N LEU A 137 27.73 2.24 -22.30
CA LEU A 137 26.70 2.32 -21.26
C LEU A 137 25.77 1.11 -21.28
N GLU A 138 25.33 0.67 -22.46
CA GLU A 138 24.53 -0.55 -22.61
C GLU A 138 25.27 -1.79 -22.09
N SER A 139 26.53 -1.98 -22.51
CA SER A 139 27.37 -3.08 -22.03
C SER A 139 27.63 -3.00 -20.52
N PHE A 140 27.85 -1.78 -19.99
CA PHE A 140 28.02 -1.57 -18.55
C PHE A 140 26.75 -1.93 -17.77
N LEU A 141 25.57 -1.50 -18.23
CA LEU A 141 24.32 -1.74 -17.52
C LEU A 141 23.88 -3.20 -17.61
N ARG A 142 24.13 -3.87 -18.74
CA ARG A 142 23.92 -5.32 -18.90
C ARG A 142 24.85 -6.12 -17.98
N SER A 143 26.15 -5.82 -17.99
CA SER A 143 27.11 -6.44 -17.07
C SER A 143 26.71 -6.19 -15.62
N PHE A 144 26.29 -4.97 -15.29
CA PHE A 144 25.86 -4.61 -13.95
C PHE A 144 24.61 -5.39 -13.50
N ALA A 145 23.59 -5.49 -14.36
CA ALA A 145 22.39 -6.26 -14.08
C ALA A 145 22.75 -7.73 -13.83
N GLU A 146 23.62 -8.27 -14.67
CA GLU A 146 24.11 -9.65 -14.57
C GLU A 146 24.90 -9.89 -13.29
N ASP A 147 25.83 -9.00 -12.94
CA ASP A 147 26.65 -9.11 -11.73
C ASP A 147 25.80 -8.95 -10.46
N THR A 148 24.86 -8.00 -10.45
CA THR A 148 23.96 -7.79 -9.32
C THR A 148 22.99 -8.95 -9.14
N TYR A 149 22.48 -9.50 -10.25
CA TYR A 149 21.63 -10.68 -10.23
C TYR A 149 22.40 -11.90 -9.73
N LYS A 150 23.65 -12.10 -10.21
CA LYS A 150 24.54 -13.15 -9.71
C LYS A 150 24.84 -12.99 -8.22
N ASP A 151 25.09 -11.78 -7.74
CA ASP A 151 25.39 -11.53 -6.32
C ASP A 151 24.18 -11.80 -5.43
N GLU A 152 22.98 -11.39 -5.86
CA GLU A 152 21.73 -11.71 -5.14
C GLU A 152 21.45 -13.22 -5.16
N LEU A 153 21.65 -13.89 -6.30
CA LEU A 153 21.54 -15.34 -6.41
C LEU A 153 22.55 -16.05 -5.50
N LYS A 154 23.82 -15.65 -5.50
CA LYS A 154 24.86 -16.23 -4.63
C LYS A 154 24.52 -16.05 -3.15
N ARG A 155 24.03 -14.87 -2.76
CA ARG A 155 23.60 -14.57 -1.39
C ARG A 155 22.48 -15.52 -0.96
N ILE A 156 21.49 -15.74 -1.82
CA ILE A 156 20.35 -16.59 -1.54
C ILE A 156 20.70 -18.08 -1.63
N LEU A 157 21.57 -18.47 -2.57
CA LEU A 157 22.12 -19.81 -2.69
C LEU A 157 22.98 -20.18 -1.46
N GLY A 158 23.69 -19.21 -0.88
CA GLY A 158 24.40 -19.37 0.39
C GLY A 158 23.46 -19.60 1.58
N ASP A 159 22.22 -19.11 1.47
CA ASP A 159 21.17 -19.15 2.49
C ASP A 159 20.09 -20.23 2.23
N LEU A 160 20.28 -21.15 1.26
CA LEU A 160 19.25 -22.08 0.77
C LEU A 160 18.50 -22.84 1.86
N THR A 161 19.19 -23.23 2.94
CA THR A 161 18.58 -23.94 4.08
C THR A 161 17.52 -23.14 4.84
N GLY A 162 17.36 -21.84 4.54
CA GLY A 162 16.38 -20.94 5.14
C GLY A 162 15.53 -20.17 4.14
N LEU A 163 15.44 -20.61 2.88
CA LEU A 163 14.51 -20.00 1.93
C LEU A 163 13.07 -20.08 2.47
N PRO A 164 12.33 -18.96 2.47
CA PRO A 164 10.93 -19.00 2.88
C PRO A 164 10.12 -19.84 1.90
N ARG A 165 9.10 -20.54 2.42
CA ARG A 165 8.14 -21.27 1.58
C ARG A 165 7.36 -20.33 0.67
N GLU A 166 7.11 -19.13 1.17
CA GLU A 166 6.35 -18.11 0.47
C GLU A 166 7.28 -17.09 -0.19
N PRO A 167 7.24 -16.92 -1.53
CA PRO A 167 8.16 -16.07 -2.28
C PRO A 167 8.23 -14.63 -1.79
N TYR A 168 7.07 -14.03 -1.47
CA TYR A 168 7.00 -12.64 -1.02
C TYR A 168 7.72 -12.39 0.31
N GLU A 169 7.96 -13.42 1.14
CA GLU A 169 8.70 -13.28 2.40
C GLU A 169 10.16 -12.89 2.15
N LEU A 170 10.69 -13.15 0.95
CA LEU A 170 12.00 -12.64 0.54
C LEU A 170 12.03 -11.11 0.57
N PHE A 171 10.93 -10.39 0.37
CA PHE A 171 10.89 -8.93 0.54
C PHE A 171 11.07 -8.47 1.99
N GLY A 172 10.84 -9.36 2.97
CA GLY A 172 11.17 -9.14 4.38
C GLY A 172 12.67 -9.23 4.68
N ARG A 173 13.48 -9.62 3.69
CA ARG A 173 14.95 -9.61 3.79
C ARG A 173 15.51 -8.32 3.22
N ARG A 174 16.50 -7.77 3.92
CA ARG A 174 17.26 -6.59 3.51
C ARG A 174 17.72 -6.72 2.06
N ILE A 175 17.54 -5.68 1.25
CA ILE A 175 18.17 -5.57 -0.07
C ILE A 175 19.44 -4.75 0.11
N GLU A 176 20.59 -5.33 -0.23
CA GLU A 176 21.84 -4.57 -0.28
C GLU A 176 21.94 -3.89 -1.65
N SER A 177 21.82 -2.56 -1.67
CA SER A 177 22.14 -1.80 -2.88
C SER A 177 23.65 -1.56 -2.93
N THR A 178 24.25 -1.90 -4.06
CA THR A 178 25.65 -1.59 -4.39
C THR A 178 25.87 -0.12 -4.71
N PHE A 179 24.79 0.65 -4.94
CA PHE A 179 24.85 2.07 -5.23
C PHE A 179 24.55 2.95 -4.02
N SER A 180 25.13 4.15 -4.08
CA SER A 180 24.81 5.21 -3.14
C SER A 180 23.32 5.58 -3.23
N THR A 181 22.57 5.28 -2.17
CA THR A 181 21.18 5.73 -2.03
C THR A 181 21.06 7.25 -1.83
N LEU A 182 22.19 7.97 -1.67
CA LEU A 182 22.22 9.43 -1.58
C LEU A 182 21.71 10.09 -2.86
N ASP A 183 22.05 9.55 -4.03
CA ASP A 183 21.60 10.11 -5.31
C ASP A 183 20.11 9.90 -5.53
N TRP A 184 19.62 8.71 -5.20
CA TRP A 184 18.18 8.40 -5.13
C TRP A 184 17.43 9.39 -4.24
N ARG A 185 17.87 9.53 -2.98
CA ARG A 185 17.24 10.43 -1.99
C ARG A 185 17.27 11.88 -2.43
N ARG A 186 18.37 12.32 -3.03
CA ARG A 186 18.55 13.69 -3.54
C ARG A 186 17.62 13.98 -4.71
N LYS A 187 17.55 13.07 -5.69
CA LYS A 187 16.71 13.23 -6.89
C LYS A 187 15.22 13.21 -6.55
N LEU A 188 14.84 12.35 -5.61
CA LEU A 188 13.47 12.28 -5.15
C LEU A 188 13.19 13.24 -4.01
N SER A 189 13.98 14.30 -3.79
CA SER A 189 13.81 15.19 -2.63
C SER A 189 12.49 15.97 -2.63
N HIS A 190 11.89 16.20 -3.81
CA HIS A 190 10.61 16.89 -3.92
C HIS A 190 9.47 16.11 -3.19
N PRO A 191 8.54 16.79 -2.51
CA PRO A 191 7.49 16.14 -1.70
C PRO A 191 6.62 15.13 -2.46
N SER A 192 6.37 15.35 -3.76
CA SER A 192 5.61 14.42 -4.62
C SER A 192 6.24 13.03 -4.76
N TRP A 193 7.50 12.86 -4.34
CA TRP A 193 8.21 11.58 -4.38
C TRP A 193 8.43 10.96 -3.00
N SER A 194 7.86 11.56 -1.95
CA SER A 194 8.01 11.09 -0.56
C SER A 194 7.62 9.62 -0.38
N PHE A 195 6.43 9.24 -0.83
CA PHE A 195 5.97 7.86 -0.83
C PHE A 195 6.98 6.92 -1.49
N TRP A 196 7.53 7.28 -2.65
CA TRP A 196 8.47 6.44 -3.40
C TRP A 196 9.81 6.28 -2.69
N ARG A 197 10.29 7.33 -2.01
CA ARG A 197 11.50 7.21 -1.16
C ARG A 197 11.27 6.25 -0.01
N ASP A 198 10.14 6.38 0.68
CA ASP A 198 9.82 5.60 1.86
C ASP A 198 9.53 4.15 1.48
N TRP A 199 8.76 3.94 0.41
CA TRP A 199 8.53 2.65 -0.23
C TRP A 199 9.85 1.97 -0.58
N TYR A 200 10.73 2.62 -1.32
CA TYR A 200 12.01 2.02 -1.70
C TYR A 200 12.90 1.71 -0.47
N GLN A 201 12.99 2.65 0.47
CA GLN A 201 13.75 2.45 1.70
C GLN A 201 13.20 1.29 2.53
N SER A 202 11.88 1.10 2.56
CA SER A 202 11.21 0.01 3.26
C SER A 202 11.65 -1.37 2.74
N PHE A 203 11.82 -1.53 1.42
CA PHE A 203 12.38 -2.74 0.82
C PHE A 203 13.87 -2.92 1.13
N LEU A 204 14.65 -1.83 1.08
CA LEU A 204 16.05 -1.89 1.49
C LEU A 204 16.21 -2.34 2.94
N ASP A 205 15.32 -1.92 3.82
CA ASP A 205 15.35 -2.26 5.25
C ASP A 205 14.74 -3.64 5.56
N GLY A 206 14.19 -4.34 4.55
CA GLY A 206 13.48 -5.62 4.73
C GLY A 206 12.16 -5.47 5.49
N LYS A 207 11.56 -4.28 5.44
CA LYS A 207 10.30 -3.95 6.12
C LYS A 207 9.38 -3.25 5.15
N PRO A 208 8.88 -3.94 4.11
CA PRO A 208 8.01 -3.33 3.12
C PRO A 208 6.82 -2.65 3.79
N LEU A 209 6.31 -1.57 3.18
CA LEU A 209 5.08 -0.91 3.61
C LEU A 209 3.90 -1.89 3.65
N ASP A 210 2.81 -1.51 4.33
CA ASP A 210 1.59 -2.33 4.36
C ASP A 210 1.15 -2.73 2.94
N TRP A 211 1.00 -4.04 2.73
CA TRP A 211 0.75 -4.62 1.41
C TRP A 211 -0.60 -4.18 0.81
N GLU A 212 -1.60 -3.87 1.63
CA GLU A 212 -2.89 -3.39 1.13
C GLU A 212 -2.77 -1.94 0.62
N ILE A 213 -1.98 -1.09 1.29
CA ILE A 213 -1.68 0.25 0.77
C ILE A 213 -0.95 0.14 -0.58
N GLN A 214 0.11 -0.68 -0.65
CA GLN A 214 0.86 -0.86 -1.89
C GLN A 214 -0.02 -1.38 -3.03
N ARG A 215 -0.92 -2.34 -2.72
CA ARG A 215 -1.88 -2.89 -3.66
C ARG A 215 -2.87 -1.85 -4.17
N ARG A 216 -3.40 -0.98 -3.31
CA ARG A 216 -4.28 0.13 -3.73
C ARG A 216 -3.53 1.13 -4.61
N VAL A 217 -2.28 1.45 -4.29
CA VAL A 217 -1.43 2.34 -5.10
C VAL A 217 -1.15 1.73 -6.48
N ALA A 218 -0.82 0.43 -6.56
CA ALA A 218 -0.61 -0.25 -7.83
C ALA A 218 -1.85 -0.18 -8.76
N LYS A 219 -3.06 -0.14 -8.17
CA LYS A 219 -4.34 -0.06 -8.87
C LYS A 219 -4.80 1.35 -9.24
N ILE A 220 -3.98 2.38 -8.99
CA ILE A 220 -4.30 3.74 -9.45
C ILE A 220 -4.51 3.73 -10.97
N GLU A 221 -5.58 4.39 -11.40
CA GLU A 221 -5.97 4.50 -12.80
C GLU A 221 -4.88 5.10 -13.67
N TYR A 222 -4.69 4.55 -14.88
CA TYR A 222 -3.55 4.89 -15.74
C TYR A 222 -3.44 6.39 -16.08
N TRP A 223 -4.57 7.07 -16.25
CA TRP A 223 -4.61 8.49 -16.61
C TRP A 223 -4.08 9.39 -15.48
N VAL A 224 -4.11 8.92 -14.22
CA VAL A 224 -3.48 9.63 -13.09
C VAL A 224 -1.96 9.58 -13.22
N TRP A 225 -1.41 8.42 -13.63
CA TRP A 225 0.02 8.25 -13.86
C TRP A 225 0.54 9.16 -14.99
N ASP A 226 -0.24 9.28 -16.08
CA ASP A 226 0.09 10.14 -17.22
C ASP A 226 -0.02 11.64 -16.90
N ALA A 227 -0.80 12.00 -15.87
CA ALA A 227 -0.90 13.39 -15.40
C ALA A 227 0.36 13.87 -14.64
N GLY A 228 1.24 12.95 -14.25
CA GLY A 228 2.56 13.25 -13.68
C GLY A 228 2.64 13.17 -12.15
N PRO A 229 3.82 13.50 -11.56
CA PRO A 229 4.13 13.14 -10.18
C PRO A 229 3.22 13.74 -9.14
N GLN A 230 2.75 14.97 -9.37
CA GLN A 230 1.84 15.62 -8.43
C GLN A 230 0.49 14.93 -8.38
N ALA A 231 -0.08 14.55 -9.53
CA ALA A 231 -1.37 13.87 -9.58
C ALA A 231 -1.31 12.48 -8.92
N VAL A 232 -0.22 11.75 -9.16
CA VAL A 232 0.03 10.46 -8.51
C VAL A 232 0.20 10.64 -7.00
N ALA A 233 0.99 11.62 -6.56
CA ALA A 233 1.16 11.91 -5.14
C ALA A 233 -0.18 12.23 -4.46
N ASP A 234 -0.98 13.14 -5.03
CA ASP A 234 -2.29 13.52 -4.49
C ASP A 234 -3.23 12.30 -4.35
N GLU A 235 -3.16 11.36 -5.30
CA GLU A 235 -3.97 10.14 -5.26
C GLU A 235 -3.47 9.11 -4.26
N ILE A 236 -2.14 8.96 -4.10
CA ILE A 236 -1.55 8.13 -3.04
C ILE A 236 -1.94 8.67 -1.66
N GLU A 237 -1.86 9.99 -1.46
CA GLU A 237 -2.26 10.65 -0.22
C GLU A 237 -3.74 10.39 0.11
N ARG A 238 -4.62 10.37 -0.91
CA ARG A 238 -6.02 9.97 -0.75
C ARG A 238 -6.15 8.52 -0.29
N ILE A 239 -5.48 7.59 -0.96
CA ILE A 239 -5.50 6.17 -0.65
C ILE A 239 -5.06 5.92 0.80
N GLN A 240 -3.97 6.57 1.23
CA GLN A 240 -3.46 6.48 2.60
C GLN A 240 -4.47 7.02 3.62
N ALA A 241 -5.12 8.15 3.34
CA ALA A 241 -6.12 8.73 4.23
C ALA A 241 -7.37 7.85 4.36
N GLU A 242 -7.87 7.30 3.27
CA GLU A 242 -9.02 6.38 3.26
C GLU A 242 -8.70 5.09 4.00
N TRP A 243 -7.57 4.47 3.67
CA TRP A 243 -7.11 3.28 4.37
C TRP A 243 -6.97 3.53 5.88
N LEU A 244 -6.36 4.65 6.28
CA LEU A 244 -6.22 4.98 7.70
C LEU A 244 -7.57 5.23 8.39
N ALA A 245 -8.53 5.87 7.69
CA ALA A 245 -9.88 6.06 8.22
C ALA A 245 -10.65 4.74 8.39
N GLU A 246 -10.44 3.78 7.49
CA GLU A 246 -10.97 2.41 7.60
C GLU A 246 -10.34 1.65 8.77
N GLN A 247 -9.03 1.81 9.00
CA GLN A 247 -8.33 1.16 10.12
C GLN A 247 -8.67 1.77 11.48
N LEU A 248 -9.03 3.05 11.52
CA LEU A 248 -9.33 3.80 12.74
C LEU A 248 -10.76 4.38 12.71
N PRO A 249 -11.80 3.54 12.65
CA PRO A 249 -13.18 4.03 12.60
C PRO A 249 -13.47 4.87 13.86
N GLN A 250 -14.12 6.01 13.68
CA GLN A 250 -14.44 6.94 14.76
C GLN A 250 -15.95 6.99 14.98
N ALA A 251 -16.36 7.12 16.23
CA ALA A 251 -17.77 7.33 16.60
C ALA A 251 -18.27 8.75 16.25
N ASP A 252 -17.34 9.66 15.93
CA ASP A 252 -17.58 11.01 15.43
C ASP A 252 -17.13 11.16 13.97
N ARG A 253 -17.86 12.01 13.22
CA ARG A 253 -17.47 12.47 11.88
C ARG A 253 -16.95 13.89 11.96
N VAL A 254 -15.78 14.13 11.40
CA VAL A 254 -15.25 15.47 11.18
C VAL A 254 -15.84 16.04 9.90
N ASN A 255 -16.46 17.21 10.02
CA ASN A 255 -17.04 17.98 8.92
C ASN A 255 -16.35 19.34 8.82
N PHE A 256 -16.54 20.03 7.69
CA PHE A 256 -16.07 21.39 7.47
C PHE A 256 -17.25 22.35 7.33
N ASP A 257 -17.24 23.42 8.12
CA ASP A 257 -18.22 24.49 8.01
C ASP A 257 -17.71 25.54 7.03
N SER A 258 -18.34 25.62 5.86
CA SER A 258 -17.98 26.57 4.80
C SER A 258 -18.23 28.03 5.15
N THR A 259 -19.04 28.30 6.19
CA THR A 259 -19.34 29.66 6.67
C THR A 259 -18.24 30.18 7.58
N THR A 260 -17.76 29.33 8.50
CA THR A 260 -16.71 29.70 9.46
C THR A 260 -15.30 29.39 8.96
N GLY A 261 -15.16 28.51 7.97
CA GLY A 261 -13.86 28.05 7.48
C GLY A 261 -13.16 27.08 8.42
N LEU A 262 -13.89 26.45 9.34
CA LEU A 262 -13.34 25.62 10.43
C LEU A 262 -13.89 24.19 10.40
N PHE A 263 -13.08 23.26 10.92
CA PHE A 263 -13.48 21.87 11.13
C PHE A 263 -14.27 21.70 12.43
N PHE A 264 -15.24 20.78 12.44
CA PHE A 264 -16.01 20.43 13.64
C PHE A 264 -16.33 18.94 13.70
N SER A 265 -16.40 18.38 14.91
CA SER A 265 -16.80 16.99 15.15
C SER A 265 -18.31 16.88 15.40
N GLN A 266 -18.97 16.00 14.65
CA GLN A 266 -20.37 15.63 14.86
C GLN A 266 -20.45 14.16 15.30
N GLN A 267 -21.09 13.91 16.45
CA GLN A 267 -21.35 12.53 16.88
C GLN A 267 -22.32 11.86 15.92
N VAL A 268 -22.00 10.64 15.50
CA VAL A 268 -22.94 9.79 14.77
C VAL A 268 -23.88 9.17 15.80
N PRO A 269 -25.21 9.36 15.71
CA PRO A 269 -26.13 8.76 16.67
C PRO A 269 -26.03 7.24 16.63
N LEU A 270 -25.59 6.65 17.74
CA LEU A 270 -25.52 5.21 17.96
C LEU A 270 -26.93 4.64 18.16
N ASN A 271 -27.45 3.93 17.16
CA ASN A 271 -28.52 2.96 17.38
C ASN A 271 -27.95 1.55 17.23
N ALA A 272 -27.17 1.11 18.22
CA ALA A 272 -26.49 -0.19 18.22
C ALA A 272 -27.46 -1.38 18.08
N VAL A 273 -28.66 -1.28 18.65
CA VAL A 273 -29.69 -2.34 18.59
C VAL A 273 -30.35 -2.41 17.21
N GLY A 274 -30.58 -1.26 16.55
CA GLY A 274 -31.06 -1.22 15.17
C GLY A 274 -30.01 -1.67 14.17
N LEU A 275 -28.72 -1.42 14.45
CA LEU A 275 -27.63 -1.75 13.56
C LEU A 275 -27.46 -3.26 13.40
N VAL A 276 -27.31 -4.02 14.49
CA VAL A 276 -27.11 -5.47 14.43
C VAL A 276 -28.25 -6.15 13.67
N GLU A 277 -29.50 -5.82 13.99
CA GLU A 277 -30.67 -6.40 13.31
C GLU A 277 -30.77 -5.99 11.83
N THR A 278 -30.42 -4.75 11.49
CA THR A 278 -30.41 -4.30 10.08
C THR A 278 -29.30 -4.99 9.30
N THR A 279 -28.12 -5.11 9.88
CA THR A 279 -26.95 -5.78 9.33
C THR A 279 -27.25 -7.27 9.07
N LEU A 280 -27.79 -7.98 10.06
CA LEU A 280 -28.13 -9.39 9.92
C LEU A 280 -29.22 -9.62 8.85
N LYS A 281 -30.22 -8.76 8.75
CA LYS A 281 -31.24 -8.85 7.68
C LYS A 281 -30.64 -8.66 6.28
N GLN A 282 -29.68 -7.75 6.13
CA GLN A 282 -28.99 -7.54 4.85
C GLN A 282 -28.13 -8.75 4.49
N VAL A 283 -27.40 -9.30 5.47
CA VAL A 283 -26.60 -10.53 5.30
C VAL A 283 -27.50 -11.72 4.93
N GLU A 284 -28.61 -11.92 5.64
CA GLU A 284 -29.58 -13.00 5.37
C GLU A 284 -30.15 -12.90 3.95
N PHE A 285 -30.55 -11.70 3.53
CA PHE A 285 -31.04 -11.48 2.18
C PHE A 285 -29.96 -11.75 1.13
N ALA A 286 -28.77 -11.15 1.28
CA ALA A 286 -27.67 -11.35 0.34
C ALA A 286 -27.24 -12.82 0.23
N ARG A 287 -27.21 -13.54 1.36
CA ARG A 287 -26.95 -14.98 1.41
C ARG A 287 -27.98 -15.75 0.60
N SER A 288 -29.27 -15.47 0.80
CA SER A 288 -30.36 -16.15 0.08
C SER A 288 -30.29 -15.91 -1.43
N VAL A 289 -29.84 -14.73 -1.86
CA VAL A 289 -29.67 -14.40 -3.27
C VAL A 289 -28.47 -15.13 -3.87
N ALA A 290 -27.34 -15.17 -3.16
CA ALA A 290 -26.14 -15.91 -3.57
C ALA A 290 -26.38 -17.43 -3.62
N ALA A 291 -27.16 -17.98 -2.68
CA ALA A 291 -27.58 -19.39 -2.63
C ALA A 291 -28.28 -19.86 -3.91
N ASN A 292 -29.02 -18.95 -4.54
CA ASN A 292 -29.77 -19.19 -5.77
C ASN A 292 -28.93 -18.87 -7.02
N SER A 293 -27.61 -18.96 -6.91
CA SER A 293 -26.69 -18.84 -8.05
C SER A 293 -25.84 -20.08 -8.24
N ASN A 294 -25.37 -20.28 -9.47
CA ASN A 294 -24.45 -21.38 -9.81
C ASN A 294 -22.99 -21.01 -9.50
N CYS A 295 -22.76 -20.31 -8.38
CA CYS A 295 -21.45 -19.80 -8.01
C CYS A 295 -20.64 -20.76 -7.11
N GLY A 296 -21.18 -21.94 -6.79
CA GLY A 296 -20.55 -22.89 -5.87
C GLY A 296 -20.83 -22.61 -4.38
N PHE A 297 -21.40 -21.46 -4.03
CA PHE A 297 -21.82 -21.13 -2.67
C PHE A 297 -23.08 -21.91 -2.26
N ASN A 298 -22.97 -22.79 -1.27
CA ASN A 298 -24.07 -23.66 -0.81
C ASN A 298 -23.91 -24.07 0.67
N SER A 299 -24.82 -24.89 1.19
CA SER A 299 -24.84 -25.30 2.61
C SER A 299 -23.59 -26.04 3.10
N ASN A 300 -22.77 -26.56 2.19
CA ASN A 300 -21.51 -27.23 2.53
C ASN A 300 -20.30 -26.27 2.51
N SER A 301 -20.48 -25.03 2.10
CA SER A 301 -19.45 -24.00 2.07
C SER A 301 -19.14 -23.50 3.49
N THR A 302 -17.87 -23.26 3.80
CA THR A 302 -17.45 -22.73 5.11
C THR A 302 -18.13 -21.39 5.40
N SER A 303 -18.10 -20.45 4.44
CA SER A 303 -18.82 -19.18 4.51
C SER A 303 -20.31 -19.32 4.79
N TRP A 304 -20.98 -20.31 4.17
CA TRP A 304 -22.40 -20.56 4.47
C TRP A 304 -22.60 -20.98 5.93
N MET A 305 -21.82 -21.95 6.41
CA MET A 305 -21.96 -22.47 7.77
C MET A 305 -21.75 -21.38 8.82
N TYR A 306 -20.75 -20.50 8.64
CA TYR A 306 -20.53 -19.38 9.55
C TYR A 306 -21.64 -18.32 9.47
N ILE A 307 -22.17 -18.01 8.28
CA ILE A 307 -23.31 -17.09 8.14
C ILE A 307 -24.56 -17.68 8.78
N GLU A 308 -24.87 -18.95 8.54
CA GLU A 308 -26.05 -19.62 9.08
C GLU A 308 -25.99 -19.73 10.61
N PHE A 309 -24.85 -20.19 11.15
CA PHE A 309 -24.62 -20.20 12.59
C PHE A 309 -24.77 -18.81 13.22
N THR A 310 -24.27 -17.77 12.55
CA THR A 310 -24.39 -16.37 13.02
C THR A 310 -25.84 -15.91 13.06
N LEU A 311 -26.62 -16.19 12.00
CA LEU A 311 -28.03 -15.80 11.90
C LEU A 311 -28.93 -16.53 12.89
N ASP A 312 -28.60 -17.77 13.22
CA ASP A 312 -29.42 -18.63 14.07
C ASP A 312 -29.05 -18.56 15.55
N SER A 313 -27.76 -18.39 15.87
CA SER A 313 -27.23 -18.65 17.21
C SER A 313 -26.41 -17.51 17.84
N CYS A 314 -26.07 -16.46 17.09
CA CYS A 314 -25.18 -15.39 17.60
C CYS A 314 -25.84 -14.01 17.65
N ARG A 315 -27.17 -13.91 17.51
CA ARG A 315 -27.87 -12.61 17.41
C ARG A 315 -27.67 -11.67 18.61
N ASP A 316 -27.33 -12.22 19.77
CA ASP A 316 -27.08 -11.53 21.03
C ASP A 316 -25.59 -11.29 21.34
N ASP A 317 -24.67 -11.78 20.51
CA ASP A 317 -23.22 -11.60 20.66
C ASP A 317 -22.62 -10.93 19.40
N ALA A 318 -22.54 -9.60 19.43
CA ALA A 318 -22.01 -8.82 18.31
C ALA A 318 -20.54 -9.12 17.97
N ASN A 319 -19.75 -9.60 18.92
CA ASN A 319 -18.35 -9.97 18.68
C ASN A 319 -18.26 -11.31 17.96
N ALA A 320 -19.11 -12.28 18.33
CA ALA A 320 -19.27 -13.51 17.56
C ALA A 320 -19.81 -13.23 16.15
N ILE A 321 -20.76 -12.30 16.00
CA ILE A 321 -21.24 -11.86 14.69
C ILE A 321 -20.09 -11.29 13.85
N GLU A 322 -19.33 -10.32 14.36
CA GLU A 322 -18.22 -9.72 13.62
C GLU A 322 -17.19 -10.77 13.15
N GLN A 323 -16.77 -11.65 14.04
CA GLN A 323 -15.75 -12.65 13.73
C GLN A 323 -16.23 -13.66 12.70
N ASN A 324 -17.45 -14.18 12.87
CA ASN A 324 -18.00 -15.17 11.95
C ASN A 324 -18.28 -14.58 10.56
N LEU A 325 -18.74 -13.32 10.48
CA LEU A 325 -18.95 -12.65 9.21
C LEU A 325 -17.62 -12.33 8.50
N GLU A 326 -16.57 -11.96 9.24
CA GLU A 326 -15.23 -11.78 8.66
C GLU A 326 -14.64 -13.11 8.16
N ILE A 327 -14.80 -14.20 8.92
CA ILE A 327 -14.38 -15.54 8.46
C ILE A 327 -15.13 -15.93 7.19
N ALA A 328 -16.44 -15.73 7.15
CA ALA A 328 -17.24 -16.02 5.97
C ALA A 328 -16.83 -15.17 4.76
N ARG A 329 -16.52 -13.89 4.98
CA ARG A 329 -16.02 -13.01 3.94
C ARG A 329 -14.67 -13.49 3.41
N GLN A 330 -13.74 -13.81 4.31
CA GLN A 330 -12.41 -14.26 3.95
C GLN A 330 -12.45 -15.57 3.17
N ASP A 331 -13.32 -16.52 3.55
CA ASP A 331 -13.57 -17.75 2.80
C ASP A 331 -14.08 -17.47 1.39
N ILE A 332 -14.98 -16.49 1.20
CA ILE A 332 -15.43 -16.09 -0.15
C ILE A 332 -14.30 -15.49 -0.97
N ILE A 333 -13.50 -14.62 -0.35
CA ILE A 333 -12.32 -14.01 -0.99
C ILE A 333 -11.32 -15.09 -1.40
N GLU A 334 -11.02 -16.05 -0.54
CA GLU A 334 -10.11 -17.16 -0.81
C GLU A 334 -10.68 -18.14 -1.83
N GLY A 335 -11.98 -18.43 -1.75
CA GLY A 335 -12.69 -19.28 -2.70
C GLY A 335 -12.74 -18.70 -4.12
N PHE A 336 -12.71 -17.37 -4.27
CA PHE A 336 -12.50 -16.73 -5.57
C PHE A 336 -11.06 -16.90 -6.09
N LYS A 337 -10.07 -17.00 -5.19
CA LYS A 337 -8.65 -17.16 -5.56
C LYS A 337 -8.32 -18.59 -5.99
N ASP A 338 -8.88 -19.58 -5.30
CA ASP A 338 -8.62 -21.01 -5.56
C ASP A 338 -9.62 -21.64 -6.54
N ASN A 339 -10.58 -20.85 -7.05
CA ASN A 339 -11.67 -21.26 -7.93
C ASN A 339 -12.67 -22.25 -7.31
N THR A 340 -12.73 -22.35 -5.98
CA THR A 340 -13.80 -23.04 -5.26
C THR A 340 -15.15 -22.36 -5.52
N TYR A 341 -15.16 -21.03 -5.68
CA TYR A 341 -16.33 -20.27 -6.11
C TYR A 341 -16.17 -19.74 -7.54
N GLN A 342 -17.25 -19.80 -8.32
CA GLN A 342 -17.29 -19.20 -9.65
C GLN A 342 -17.60 -17.70 -9.54
N PRO A 343 -16.95 -16.84 -10.36
CA PRO A 343 -17.25 -15.40 -10.40
C PRO A 343 -18.72 -15.14 -10.73
N ASP A 344 -19.44 -14.55 -9.77
CA ASP A 344 -20.87 -14.28 -9.88
C ASP A 344 -21.21 -12.98 -9.15
N ALA A 345 -21.93 -12.08 -9.82
CA ALA A 345 -22.29 -10.78 -9.29
C ALA A 345 -23.07 -10.86 -7.96
N LYS A 346 -23.85 -11.91 -7.73
CA LYS A 346 -24.59 -12.13 -6.48
C LYS A 346 -23.67 -12.55 -5.34
N LEU A 347 -22.64 -13.36 -5.63
CA LEU A 347 -21.66 -13.75 -4.61
C LEU A 347 -20.72 -12.59 -4.27
N THR A 348 -20.33 -11.78 -5.28
CA THR A 348 -19.64 -10.51 -5.04
C THR A 348 -20.49 -9.55 -4.23
N ALA A 349 -21.80 -9.47 -4.47
CA ALA A 349 -22.69 -8.63 -3.66
C ALA A 349 -22.79 -9.12 -2.21
N LEU A 350 -22.75 -10.44 -1.96
CA LEU A 350 -22.67 -11.00 -0.61
C LEU A 350 -21.36 -10.60 0.08
N GLU A 351 -20.21 -10.76 -0.58
CA GLU A 351 -18.90 -10.33 -0.05
C GLU A 351 -18.91 -8.86 0.38
N GLN A 352 -19.44 -7.97 -0.46
CA GLN A 352 -19.55 -6.54 -0.15
C GLN A 352 -20.49 -6.25 1.03
N VAL A 353 -21.57 -7.02 1.18
CA VAL A 353 -22.47 -6.89 2.33
C VAL A 353 -21.79 -7.36 3.61
N LEU A 354 -20.99 -8.43 3.56
CA LEU A 354 -20.21 -8.90 4.70
C LEU A 354 -19.12 -7.88 5.10
N ASP A 355 -18.42 -7.30 4.12
CA ASP A 355 -17.40 -6.26 4.35
C ASP A 355 -17.99 -5.05 5.06
N ARG A 356 -19.13 -4.56 4.57
CA ARG A 356 -19.87 -3.47 5.20
C ARG A 356 -20.36 -3.85 6.60
N ALA A 357 -20.91 -5.05 6.77
CA ALA A 357 -21.39 -5.54 8.05
C ALA A 357 -20.30 -5.54 9.12
N VAL A 358 -19.14 -6.11 8.80
CA VAL A 358 -17.96 -6.18 9.68
C VAL A 358 -17.45 -4.78 10.00
N THR A 359 -17.32 -3.92 8.98
CA THR A 359 -16.86 -2.54 9.15
C THR A 359 -17.81 -1.73 10.04
N ASP A 360 -19.12 -1.85 9.81
CA ASP A 360 -20.12 -1.13 10.59
C ASP A 360 -20.17 -1.61 12.04
N LEU A 361 -20.01 -2.92 12.30
CA LEU A 361 -19.93 -3.47 13.67
C LEU A 361 -18.68 -3.00 14.40
N ARG A 362 -17.51 -3.04 13.75
CA ARG A 362 -16.25 -2.50 14.31
C ARG A 362 -16.32 -1.01 14.61
N ALA A 363 -17.06 -0.26 13.81
CA ALA A 363 -17.20 1.20 13.94
C ALA A 363 -18.24 1.64 14.98
N HIS A 364 -19.32 0.87 15.15
CA HIS A 364 -20.50 1.34 15.87
C HIS A 364 -21.03 0.39 16.96
N HIS A 365 -20.49 -0.82 17.13
CA HIS A 365 -20.85 -1.68 18.28
C HIS A 365 -19.78 -1.60 19.38
N PRO A 366 -20.13 -1.16 20.61
CA PRO A 366 -19.16 -0.89 21.68
C PRO A 366 -18.28 -2.09 22.03
N ASP A 367 -18.88 -3.27 22.21
CA ASP A 367 -18.14 -4.48 22.61
C ASP A 367 -17.23 -5.02 21.50
N VAL A 368 -17.62 -4.84 20.22
CA VAL A 368 -16.81 -5.24 19.05
C VAL A 368 -15.65 -4.28 18.87
N ALA A 369 -15.91 -2.98 19.05
CA ALA A 369 -14.88 -1.96 19.03
C ALA A 369 -13.84 -2.22 20.12
N GLU A 370 -14.24 -2.58 21.34
CA GLU A 370 -13.34 -2.90 22.46
C GLU A 370 -12.50 -4.19 22.19
N ALA A 371 -13.12 -5.24 21.65
CA ALA A 371 -12.40 -6.48 21.29
C ALA A 371 -11.42 -6.27 20.11
N TRP A 372 -11.77 -5.44 19.13
CA TRP A 372 -10.89 -5.03 18.04
C TRP A 372 -9.76 -4.12 18.52
N GLU A 373 -10.04 -3.21 19.46
CA GLU A 373 -9.05 -2.35 20.14
C GLU A 373 -7.96 -3.17 20.83
N ALA A 374 -8.31 -4.30 21.47
CA ALA A 374 -7.32 -5.19 22.07
C ALA A 374 -6.34 -5.81 21.05
N ARG A 375 -6.75 -5.96 19.78
CA ARG A 375 -5.91 -6.45 18.67
C ARG A 375 -5.02 -5.35 18.09
N ILE A 376 -5.54 -4.13 17.93
CA ILE A 376 -4.77 -2.94 17.48
C ILE A 376 -3.71 -2.53 18.55
N LYS A 377 -4.03 -2.69 19.84
CA LYS A 377 -3.15 -2.44 21.01
C LYS A 377 -1.80 -3.14 20.93
N HIS A 378 -1.72 -4.32 20.29
CA HIS A 378 -0.45 -5.03 20.10
C HIS A 378 0.46 -4.32 19.08
N LYS A 379 -0.12 -3.67 18.05
CA LYS A 379 0.62 -2.99 16.97
C LYS A 379 1.11 -1.58 17.37
N LEU A 380 0.41 -0.89 18.28
CA LEU A 380 0.68 0.52 18.64
C LEU A 380 1.82 0.76 19.67
N LYS A 381 2.51 -0.28 20.15
CA LYS A 381 3.42 -0.18 21.31
C LYS A 381 4.81 0.47 21.02
N LEU A 382 5.04 1.03 19.83
CA LEU A 382 6.39 1.35 19.32
C LEU A 382 6.65 2.81 18.88
N ALA A 383 5.82 3.79 19.26
CA ALA A 383 6.11 5.20 18.93
C ALA A 383 7.33 5.73 19.72
N LYS A 384 8.39 6.15 19.01
CA LYS A 384 9.62 6.74 19.57
C LYS A 384 9.36 8.13 20.15
N ALA A 385 10.17 8.59 21.10
CA ALA A 385 9.99 9.89 21.78
C ALA A 385 9.96 11.09 20.82
N GLU A 386 10.78 11.06 19.76
CA GLU A 386 10.82 12.12 18.72
C GLU A 386 9.50 12.23 17.95
N GLN A 387 8.82 11.10 17.70
CA GLN A 387 7.53 11.08 16.99
C GLN A 387 6.42 11.70 17.83
N LYS A 388 6.47 11.52 19.16
CA LYS A 388 5.50 12.12 20.10
C LYS A 388 5.62 13.64 20.13
N GLN A 389 6.84 14.19 20.06
CA GLN A 389 7.08 15.63 20.00
C GLN A 389 6.50 16.24 18.72
N LEU A 390 6.69 15.57 17.58
CA LEU A 390 6.17 16.00 16.29
C LEU A 390 4.64 16.04 16.27
N ILE A 391 3.96 15.07 16.91
CA ILE A 391 2.49 15.07 17.03
C ILE A 391 2.01 16.33 17.76
N VAL A 392 2.64 16.71 18.88
CA VAL A 392 2.26 17.91 19.64
C VAL A 392 2.46 19.18 18.84
N GLU A 393 3.57 19.29 18.13
CA GLU A 393 3.86 20.43 17.27
C GLU A 393 2.80 20.58 16.18
N LYS A 394 2.53 19.50 15.43
CA LYS A 394 1.58 19.47 14.31
C LYS A 394 0.12 19.62 14.76
N ALA A 395 -0.23 19.11 15.95
CA ALA A 395 -1.56 19.31 16.53
C ALA A 395 -1.90 20.79 16.73
N THR A 396 -0.90 21.62 17.07
CA THR A 396 -1.11 23.07 17.25
C THR A 396 -1.64 23.74 15.98
N GLU A 397 -1.20 23.28 14.81
CA GLU A 397 -1.70 23.80 13.52
C GLU A 397 -3.14 23.35 13.25
N LEU A 398 -3.52 22.14 13.66
CA LEU A 398 -4.89 21.61 13.51
C LEU A 398 -5.88 22.30 14.46
N ILE A 399 -5.43 22.68 15.66
CA ILE A 399 -6.26 23.39 16.64
C ILE A 399 -6.76 24.72 16.08
N VAL A 400 -5.91 25.47 15.36
CA VAL A 400 -6.28 26.80 14.85
C VAL A 400 -7.35 26.74 13.76
N VAL A 401 -7.36 25.66 12.96
CA VAL A 401 -8.37 25.46 11.91
C VAL A 401 -9.59 24.67 12.38
N SER A 402 -9.67 24.38 13.68
CA SER A 402 -10.78 23.65 14.29
C SER A 402 -11.66 24.59 15.11
N GLN A 403 -12.96 24.32 15.15
CA GLN A 403 -13.86 24.95 16.11
C GLN A 403 -13.44 24.58 17.55
N GLU A 404 -13.83 25.41 18.53
CA GLU A 404 -13.40 25.33 19.93
C GLU A 404 -13.41 23.90 20.51
N LYS A 405 -14.50 23.15 20.27
CA LYS A 405 -14.63 21.77 20.74
C LYS A 405 -13.60 20.83 20.12
N LEU A 406 -13.49 20.81 18.79
CA LEU A 406 -12.55 19.93 18.08
C LEU A 406 -11.09 20.34 18.36
N GLY A 407 -10.82 21.64 18.50
CA GLY A 407 -9.51 22.15 18.93
C GLY A 407 -9.12 21.67 20.34
N ALA A 408 -10.04 21.73 21.30
CA ALA A 408 -9.81 21.20 22.64
C ALA A 408 -9.57 19.68 22.64
N GLU A 409 -10.31 18.94 21.80
CA GLU A 409 -10.13 17.50 21.60
C GLU A 409 -8.72 17.17 21.06
N PHE A 410 -8.24 17.90 20.03
CA PHE A 410 -6.88 17.72 19.52
C PHE A 410 -5.80 18.05 20.56
N GLN A 411 -6.00 19.11 21.35
CA GLN A 411 -5.06 19.50 22.40
C GLN A 411 -4.97 18.41 23.47
N LEU A 412 -6.12 17.89 23.91
CA LEU A 412 -6.19 16.83 24.90
C LEU A 412 -5.55 15.54 24.40
N ASP A 413 -5.87 15.12 23.17
CA ASP A 413 -5.33 13.89 22.60
C ASP A 413 -3.81 14.01 22.37
N ALA A 414 -3.31 15.11 21.81
CA ALA A 414 -1.87 15.33 21.62
C ALA A 414 -1.09 15.33 22.94
N LYS A 415 -1.61 16.01 23.98
CA LYS A 415 -1.02 16.00 25.32
C LYS A 415 -0.98 14.58 25.88
N THR A 416 -2.09 13.86 25.79
CA THR A 416 -2.22 12.48 26.25
C THR A 416 -1.24 11.55 25.54
N ILE A 417 -1.06 11.71 24.22
CA ILE A 417 -0.07 10.97 23.43
C ILE A 417 1.35 11.22 23.92
N SER A 418 1.69 12.46 24.30
CA SER A 418 3.05 12.80 24.75
C SER A 418 3.36 12.39 26.19
N GLU A 419 2.40 12.51 27.10
CA GLU A 419 2.64 12.44 28.56
C GLU A 419 2.27 11.08 29.17
N THR A 420 1.41 10.30 28.52
CA THR A 420 0.90 9.04 29.09
C THR A 420 1.48 7.81 28.39
N SER A 421 1.22 6.63 28.94
CA SER A 421 1.57 5.35 28.32
C SER A 421 0.46 4.32 28.55
N GLY A 422 0.47 3.23 27.77
CA GLY A 422 -0.54 2.17 27.89
C GLY A 422 -1.89 2.57 27.28
N GLU A 423 -2.99 2.12 27.89
CA GLU A 423 -4.34 2.21 27.30
C GLU A 423 -4.81 3.65 27.07
N VAL A 424 -4.48 4.55 27.99
CA VAL A 424 -4.86 5.98 27.89
C VAL A 424 -4.19 6.64 26.68
N GLN A 425 -2.92 6.31 26.42
CA GLN A 425 -2.19 6.78 25.24
C GLN A 425 -2.77 6.19 23.95
N SER A 426 -3.05 4.89 23.92
CA SER A 426 -3.59 4.22 22.72
C SER A 426 -4.94 4.80 22.29
N GLY A 427 -5.84 5.07 23.25
CA GLY A 427 -7.13 5.69 22.95
C GLY A 427 -6.98 7.11 22.37
N ALA A 428 -6.02 7.89 22.85
CA ALA A 428 -5.71 9.21 22.31
C ALA A 428 -5.09 9.14 20.91
N ILE A 429 -4.17 8.20 20.64
CA ILE A 429 -3.61 7.96 19.30
C ILE A 429 -4.74 7.65 18.30
N ARG A 430 -5.65 6.75 18.64
CA ARG A 430 -6.78 6.38 17.76
C ARG A 430 -7.63 7.60 17.39
N ARG A 431 -8.09 8.35 18.39
CA ARG A 431 -8.96 9.53 18.16
C ARG A 431 -8.24 10.61 17.37
N PHE A 432 -6.99 10.88 17.71
CA PHE A 432 -6.18 11.87 17.03
C PHE A 432 -6.01 11.53 15.55
N PHE A 433 -5.48 10.36 15.23
CA PHE A 433 -5.18 9.99 13.84
C PHE A 433 -6.43 9.66 13.02
N GLY A 434 -7.49 9.15 13.62
CA GLY A 434 -8.78 8.99 12.93
C GLY A 434 -9.38 10.33 12.50
N ARG A 435 -9.33 11.36 13.37
CA ARG A 435 -9.78 12.71 13.01
C ARG A 435 -8.88 13.38 11.97
N VAL A 436 -7.56 13.17 12.06
CA VAL A 436 -6.60 13.61 11.03
C VAL A 436 -6.94 13.01 9.66
N ALA A 437 -7.22 11.71 9.60
CA ALA A 437 -7.61 11.03 8.36
C ALA A 437 -8.91 11.61 7.78
N GLN A 438 -9.94 11.78 8.61
CA GLN A 438 -11.20 12.40 8.20
C GLN A 438 -11.02 13.84 7.71
N MET A 439 -10.22 14.66 8.42
CA MET A 439 -9.88 16.02 7.96
C MET A 439 -9.20 16.00 6.59
N ARG A 440 -8.25 15.09 6.35
CA ARG A 440 -7.56 14.97 5.05
C ARG A 440 -8.54 14.69 3.91
N ILE A 441 -9.50 13.78 4.14
CA ILE A 441 -10.56 13.45 3.19
C ILE A 441 -11.42 14.69 2.88
N VAL A 442 -11.79 15.47 3.90
CA VAL A 442 -12.65 16.67 3.76
C VAL A 442 -11.92 17.83 3.05
N VAL A 443 -10.63 18.04 3.34
CA VAL A 443 -9.82 19.14 2.77
C VAL A 443 -9.61 19.00 1.26
N ARG A 444 -9.85 17.83 0.66
CA ARG A 444 -9.56 17.54 -0.75
C ARG A 444 -10.29 18.45 -1.75
N SER A 445 -11.40 19.10 -1.36
CA SER A 445 -12.06 20.04 -2.27
C SER A 445 -11.26 21.34 -2.36
N SER A 446 -10.96 21.79 -3.59
CA SER A 446 -10.27 23.07 -3.82
C SER A 446 -11.03 24.26 -3.21
N GLU A 447 -12.34 24.13 -3.01
CA GLU A 447 -13.17 25.11 -2.30
C GLU A 447 -12.82 25.18 -0.81
N VAL A 448 -12.65 24.04 -0.12
CA VAL A 448 -12.25 24.02 1.30
C VAL A 448 -10.88 24.67 1.49
N VAL A 449 -9.90 24.34 0.63
CA VAL A 449 -8.55 24.96 0.69
C VAL A 449 -8.63 26.47 0.49
N LYS A 450 -9.37 26.95 -0.51
CA LYS A 450 -9.57 28.38 -0.76
C LYS A 450 -10.27 29.09 0.40
N ARG A 451 -11.21 28.42 1.07
CA ARG A 451 -11.92 28.97 2.23
C ARG A 451 -11.01 29.09 3.45
N ILE A 452 -10.14 28.11 3.67
CA ILE A 452 -9.11 28.19 4.71
C ILE A 452 -8.14 29.34 4.39
N ASP A 453 -7.67 29.46 3.14
CA ASP A 453 -6.81 30.57 2.71
C ASP A 453 -7.46 31.96 2.85
N ALA A 454 -8.78 32.05 2.72
CA ALA A 454 -9.55 33.27 2.92
C ALA A 454 -9.77 33.63 4.40
N SER A 455 -9.63 32.65 5.31
CA SER A 455 -9.65 32.88 6.75
C SER A 455 -8.28 33.37 7.22
N SER A 456 -8.22 34.52 7.89
CA SER A 456 -7.01 35.31 8.11
C SER A 456 -5.93 34.69 9.04
N GLY A 457 -6.00 33.39 9.34
CA GLY A 457 -5.14 32.71 10.30
C GLY A 457 -4.01 31.88 9.68
N TYR A 458 -4.28 31.05 8.66
CA TYR A 458 -3.35 30.01 8.17
C TYR A 458 -3.56 29.70 6.68
N LYS A 459 -2.50 29.26 5.98
CA LYS A 459 -2.58 28.83 4.57
C LYS A 459 -3.12 27.41 4.47
N GLY A 460 -4.14 27.18 3.65
CA GLY A 460 -4.75 25.87 3.40
C GLY A 460 -3.75 24.83 2.88
N THR A 461 -2.77 25.25 2.09
CA THR A 461 -1.67 24.38 1.63
C THR A 461 -0.81 23.84 2.78
N ARG A 462 -0.59 24.63 3.84
CA ARG A 462 0.14 24.18 5.04
C ARG A 462 -0.66 23.16 5.83
N ILE A 463 -1.98 23.34 5.93
CA ILE A 463 -2.87 22.39 6.61
C ILE A 463 -2.89 21.04 5.91
N VAL A 464 -2.96 21.04 4.57
CA VAL A 464 -2.83 19.82 3.76
C VAL A 464 -1.53 19.09 4.08
N GLN A 465 -0.40 19.79 4.06
CA GLN A 465 0.92 19.22 4.36
C GLN A 465 1.02 18.67 5.79
N THR A 466 0.42 19.37 6.76
CA THR A 466 0.42 18.93 8.16
C THR A 466 -0.43 17.67 8.35
N LEU A 467 -1.61 17.61 7.74
CA LEU A 467 -2.44 16.40 7.77
C LEU A 467 -1.71 15.22 7.12
N GLN A 468 -1.08 15.42 5.97
CA GLN A 468 -0.33 14.37 5.29
C GLN A 468 0.85 13.87 6.12
N SER A 469 1.66 14.79 6.67
CA SER A 469 2.80 14.44 7.52
C SER A 469 2.40 13.61 8.75
N LEU A 470 1.20 13.85 9.30
CA LEU A 470 0.67 13.05 10.41
C LEU A 470 0.20 11.65 9.95
N ILE A 471 -0.40 11.55 8.76
CA ILE A 471 -0.78 10.27 8.16
C ILE A 471 0.45 9.42 7.87
N ASP A 472 1.49 10.00 7.25
CA ASP A 472 2.75 9.30 6.98
C ASP A 472 3.42 8.82 8.27
N LEU A 473 3.36 9.63 9.35
CA LEU A 473 3.91 9.29 10.65
C LEU A 473 3.28 8.02 11.23
N ILE A 474 1.96 7.87 11.15
CA ILE A 474 1.27 6.70 11.72
C ILE A 474 1.37 5.47 10.82
N ILE A 475 1.34 5.65 9.49
CA ILE A 475 1.54 4.56 8.53
C ILE A 475 2.96 4.01 8.61
N GLY A 476 3.98 4.86 8.73
CA GLY A 476 5.37 4.45 8.90
C GLY A 476 5.66 3.71 10.21
N VAL A 477 4.75 3.77 11.19
CA VAL A 477 4.81 3.01 12.45
C VAL A 477 4.12 1.64 12.33
N TRP A 478 3.37 1.39 11.26
CA TRP A 478 2.64 0.15 10.99
C TRP A 478 3.45 -0.72 9.99
N PRO A 479 4.40 -1.55 10.44
CA PRO A 479 4.88 -2.62 9.58
C PRO A 479 3.72 -3.59 9.34
N GLY A 480 3.53 -3.97 8.07
CA GLY A 480 2.55 -4.97 7.64
C GLY A 480 2.74 -6.32 8.34
#